data_AF-A0A4Y2JY77-F1
#
_entry.id   AF-A0A4Y2JY77-F1
#
_cell.length_a   1.000
_cell.length_b   1.000
_cell.length_c   1.000
_cell.angle_alpha   90.00
_cell.angle_beta   90.00
_cell.angle_gamma   90.00
#
_symmetry.space_group_name_H-M   'P 1'
#
loop_
_entity.id
_entity.type
_entity.pdbx_description
1 polymer ?
#
loop_
_entity_poly.entity_id
_entity_poly.type
_entity_poly.pdbx_seq_one_letter_code
_entity_poly.pdbx_strand_id
1 'polypeptide(L)'
;MQYLIQVAEEGSKAERLVQGFPATASNYPKAIQQLQERFRRDDLLVQIYVRDLLSMVMKNATTGRMKIGLPILYDELEGKLRALESLGKTQEKYGDFLTPLVESCLPEEVLIAWERSRSTKTKPKIRDL
;
A
#
# COMPACT_ATOMS: atom_id res chain seq x y z
N MET A 1 18.65 -16.96 16.93
CA MET A 1 19.48 -15.74 17.04
C MET A 1 20.54 -15.64 15.96
N GLN A 2 21.29 -16.71 15.65
CA GLN A 2 22.29 -16.71 14.56
C GLN A 2 21.75 -16.18 13.22
N TYR A 3 20.54 -16.58 12.82
CA TYR A 3 19.90 -16.07 11.61
C TYR A 3 19.79 -14.53 11.58
N LEU A 4 19.36 -13.89 12.67
CA LEU A 4 19.21 -12.43 12.74
C LEU A 4 20.55 -11.70 12.67
N ILE A 5 21.62 -12.31 13.18
CA ILE A 5 22.98 -11.76 13.10
C ILE A 5 23.48 -11.86 11.66
N GLN A 6 23.27 -13.01 11.00
CA GLN A 6 23.73 -13.23 9.63
C GLN A 6 23.06 -12.31 8.61
N VAL A 7 21.79 -11.96 8.81
CA VAL A 7 21.07 -11.05 7.89
C VAL A 7 21.28 -9.57 8.22
N ALA A 8 21.86 -9.25 9.38
CA ALA A 8 22.20 -7.89 9.73
C ALA A 8 23.49 -7.47 9.02
N GLU A 9 23.55 -6.23 8.57
CA GLU A 9 24.78 -5.65 8.02
C GLU A 9 25.87 -5.60 9.10
N GLU A 10 27.07 -6.07 8.76
CA GLU A 10 28.20 -6.14 9.68
C GLU A 10 28.58 -4.76 10.22
N GLY A 11 28.76 -4.65 11.54
CA GLY A 11 29.06 -3.40 12.24
C GLY A 11 27.85 -2.48 12.46
N SER A 12 26.68 -2.84 11.94
CA SER A 12 25.47 -2.01 12.03
C SER A 12 24.91 -1.88 13.45
N LYS A 13 24.09 -0.85 13.66
CA LYS A 13 23.35 -0.68 14.92
C LYS A 13 22.34 -1.82 15.17
N ALA A 14 21.85 -2.45 14.10
CA ALA A 14 20.93 -3.58 14.18
C ALA A 14 21.66 -4.84 14.65
N GLU A 15 22.85 -5.14 14.09
CA GLU A 15 23.67 -6.28 14.52
C GLU A 15 24.01 -6.19 16.01
N ARG A 16 24.52 -5.03 16.47
CA ARG A 16 24.86 -4.80 17.89
C ARG A 16 23.65 -4.99 18.82
N LEU A 17 22.46 -4.60 18.37
CA LEU A 17 21.23 -4.81 19.14
C LEU A 17 20.94 -6.30 19.29
N VAL A 18 21.04 -7.08 18.20
CA VAL A 18 20.79 -8.54 18.23
C VAL A 18 21.84 -9.27 19.07
N GLN A 19 23.11 -8.88 18.98
CA GLN A 19 24.20 -9.44 19.78
C GLN A 19 24.02 -9.21 21.30
N GLY A 20 23.28 -8.15 21.68
CA GLY A 20 22.96 -7.87 23.08
C GLY A 20 21.99 -8.87 23.72
N PHE A 21 21.36 -9.75 22.93
CA PHE A 21 20.47 -10.80 23.43
C PHE A 21 21.18 -12.15 23.49
N PRO A 22 21.07 -12.88 24.62
CA PRO A 22 21.49 -14.28 24.68
C PRO A 22 20.84 -15.12 23.57
N ALA A 23 21.59 -16.09 23.02
CA ALA A 23 21.19 -16.92 21.89
C ALA A 23 20.14 -18.00 22.25
N THR A 24 19.00 -17.61 22.80
CA THR A 24 17.91 -18.50 23.20
C THR A 24 16.67 -18.31 22.33
N ALA A 25 15.86 -19.36 22.19
CA ALA A 25 14.61 -19.30 21.43
C ALA A 25 13.62 -18.28 22.00
N SER A 26 13.54 -18.16 23.33
CA SER A 26 12.67 -17.21 24.04
C SER A 26 13.00 -15.74 23.76
N ASN A 27 14.24 -15.45 23.37
CA ASN A 27 14.70 -14.08 23.14
C ASN A 27 14.52 -13.64 21.69
N TYR A 28 14.22 -14.56 20.77
CA TYR A 28 14.03 -14.24 19.37
C TYR A 28 12.88 -13.25 19.12
N PRO A 29 11.68 -13.43 19.70
CA PRO A 29 10.60 -12.45 19.53
C PRO A 29 10.95 -11.09 20.14
N LYS A 30 11.66 -11.08 21.28
CA LYS A 30 12.09 -9.84 21.95
C LYS A 30 13.09 -9.05 21.12
N ALA A 31 14.06 -9.73 20.49
CA ALA A 31 15.02 -9.11 19.59
C ALA A 31 14.32 -8.52 18.36
N ILE A 32 13.37 -9.25 17.75
CA ILE A 32 12.57 -8.74 16.63
C ILE A 32 11.76 -7.52 17.05
N GLN A 33 11.10 -7.56 18.21
CA GLN A 33 10.33 -6.44 18.72
C GLN A 33 11.21 -5.20 18.89
N GLN A 34 12.39 -5.33 19.51
CA GLN A 34 13.32 -4.21 19.69
C GLN A 34 13.87 -3.67 18.37
N LEU A 35 14.12 -4.56 17.39
CA LEU A 35 14.50 -4.14 16.03
C LEU A 35 13.36 -3.32 15.39
N GLN A 36 12.12 -3.78 15.52
CA GLN A 36 10.97 -3.07 15.01
C GLN A 36 10.80 -1.72 15.71
N GLU A 37 10.77 -1.66 17.03
CA GLU A 37 10.61 -0.40 17.78
C GLU A 37 11.67 0.66 17.41
N ARG A 38 12.91 0.22 17.18
CA ARG A 38 14.03 1.14 16.91
C ARG A 38 14.15 1.55 15.44
N PHE A 39 13.88 0.63 14.52
CA PHE A 39 14.21 0.79 13.09
C PHE A 39 13.00 0.77 12.17
N ARG A 40 11.85 0.27 12.62
CA ARG A 40 10.60 0.34 11.85
C ARG A 40 10.16 1.80 11.80
N ARG A 41 10.11 2.36 10.60
CA ARG A 41 9.67 3.74 10.32
C ARG A 41 8.37 3.70 9.54
N ASP A 42 7.32 3.22 10.20
CA ASP A 42 6.00 3.06 9.59
C ASP A 42 5.44 4.40 9.08
N ASP A 43 5.73 5.49 9.80
CA ASP A 43 5.40 6.86 9.40
C ASP A 43 6.07 7.25 8.07
N LEU A 44 7.34 6.92 7.89
CA LEU A 44 8.06 7.16 6.64
C LEU A 44 7.52 6.28 5.50
N LEU A 45 7.24 5.00 5.77
CA LEU A 45 6.65 4.09 4.78
C LEU A 45 5.29 4.60 4.31
N VAL A 46 4.43 5.06 5.22
CA VAL A 46 3.16 5.71 4.87
C VAL A 46 3.41 6.90 3.93
N GLN A 47 4.38 7.76 4.22
CA GLN A 47 4.69 8.89 3.34
C GLN A 47 5.16 8.45 1.95
N ILE A 48 5.98 7.40 1.86
CA ILE A 48 6.45 6.86 0.58
C ILE A 48 5.26 6.37 -0.25
N TYR A 49 4.40 5.52 0.33
CA TYR A 49 3.24 4.98 -0.40
C TYR A 49 2.25 6.07 -0.82
N VAL A 50 2.01 7.08 0.01
CA VAL A 50 1.16 8.23 -0.35
C VAL A 50 1.80 9.05 -1.48
N ARG A 51 3.11 9.31 -1.45
CA ARG A 51 3.80 10.01 -2.54
C ARG A 51 3.77 9.22 -3.84
N ASP A 52 3.89 7.89 -3.77
CA ASP A 52 3.80 7.04 -4.94
C ASP A 52 2.39 7.08 -5.55
N LEU A 53 1.34 7.06 -4.72
CA LEU A 53 -0.04 7.26 -5.19
C LEU A 53 -0.22 8.64 -5.84
N LEU A 54 0.29 9.71 -5.22
CA LEU A 54 0.26 11.04 -5.82
C LEU A 54 1.03 11.11 -7.14
N SER A 55 2.15 10.39 -7.26
CA SER A 55 2.88 10.27 -8.53
C SER A 55 2.03 9.60 -9.61
N MET A 56 1.26 8.58 -9.26
CA MET A 56 0.30 7.94 -10.18
C MET A 56 -0.79 8.92 -10.63
N VAL A 57 -1.37 9.69 -9.71
CA VAL A 57 -2.34 10.75 -10.05
C VAL A 57 -1.74 11.76 -11.03
N MET A 58 -0.53 12.25 -10.75
CA MET A 58 0.13 13.22 -11.62
C MET A 58 0.42 12.66 -13.02
N LYS A 59 0.84 11.39 -13.11
CA LYS A 59 1.03 10.71 -14.40
C LYS A 59 -0.28 10.59 -15.19
N ASN A 60 -1.37 10.30 -14.50
CA ASN A 60 -2.70 10.26 -15.11
C ASN A 60 -3.10 11.64 -15.65
N ALA A 61 -2.99 12.69 -14.83
CA ALA A 61 -3.38 14.06 -15.17
C ALA A 61 -2.53 14.69 -16.29
N THR A 62 -1.22 14.46 -16.29
CA THR A 62 -0.29 15.09 -17.25
C THR A 62 -0.27 14.39 -18.60
N THR A 63 -0.44 13.07 -18.62
CA THR A 63 -0.34 12.31 -19.87
C THR A 63 -1.69 12.21 -20.57
N GLY A 64 -2.81 12.46 -19.86
CA GLY A 64 -4.20 12.33 -20.34
C GLY A 64 -4.59 10.90 -20.75
N ARG A 65 -3.60 10.02 -20.90
CA ARG A 65 -3.68 8.61 -21.22
C ARG A 65 -2.51 7.94 -20.53
N MET A 66 -2.75 7.30 -19.38
CA MET A 66 -1.80 6.29 -18.92
C MET A 66 -1.71 5.24 -20.04
N LYS A 67 -0.56 5.16 -20.70
CA LYS A 67 -0.25 4.07 -21.65
C LYS A 67 0.02 2.73 -20.95
N ILE A 68 -0.06 2.72 -19.62
CA ILE A 68 0.07 1.52 -18.78
C ILE A 68 -1.22 0.72 -18.93
N GLY A 69 -1.10 -0.58 -19.20
CA GLY A 69 -2.27 -1.46 -19.27
C GLY A 69 -3.03 -1.47 -17.95
N LEU A 70 -4.37 -1.47 -18.01
CA LEU A 70 -5.24 -1.47 -16.84
C LEU A 70 -4.88 -2.54 -15.77
N PRO A 71 -4.47 -3.77 -16.12
CA PRO A 71 -4.04 -4.76 -15.13
C PRO A 71 -2.81 -4.30 -14.32
N ILE A 72 -1.83 -3.69 -14.98
CA ILE A 72 -0.60 -3.21 -14.33
C ILE A 72 -0.94 -2.04 -13.39
N LEU A 73 -1.82 -1.14 -13.82
CA LEU A 73 -2.29 -0.04 -12.98
C LEU A 73 -3.00 -0.56 -11.73
N TYR A 74 -3.87 -1.57 -11.88
CA TYR A 74 -4.57 -2.19 -10.77
C TYR A 74 -3.58 -2.84 -9.79
N ASP A 75 -2.66 -3.66 -10.26
CA ASP A 75 -1.67 -4.34 -9.42
C ASP A 75 -0.81 -3.33 -8.63
N GLU A 76 -0.38 -2.24 -9.30
CA GLU A 76 0.40 -1.18 -8.65
C GLU A 76 -0.39 -0.43 -7.58
N LEU A 77 -1.67 -0.15 -7.84
CA LEU A 77 -2.56 0.58 -6.94
C LEU A 77 -2.91 -0.29 -5.73
N GLU A 78 -3.36 -1.51 -5.97
CA GLU A 78 -3.71 -2.52 -4.97
C GLU A 78 -2.52 -2.82 -4.06
N GLY A 79 -1.31 -2.96 -4.62
CA GLY A 79 -0.09 -3.17 -3.84
C GLY A 79 0.18 -2.04 -2.84
N LYS A 80 -0.01 -0.78 -3.26
CA LYS A 80 0.18 0.40 -2.38
C LYS A 80 -0.91 0.50 -1.32
N LEU A 81 -2.17 0.23 -1.67
CA LEU A 81 -3.29 0.22 -0.73
C LEU A 81 -3.12 -0.87 0.33
N ARG A 82 -2.75 -2.08 -0.08
CA ARG A 82 -2.47 -3.19 0.84
C ARG A 82 -1.31 -2.89 1.78
N ALA A 83 -0.26 -2.24 1.29
CA ALA A 83 0.85 -1.81 2.13
C ALA A 83 0.40 -0.79 3.18
N LEU A 84 -0.39 0.22 2.78
CA LEU A 84 -0.99 1.18 3.69
C LEU A 84 -1.91 0.51 4.73
N GLU A 85 -2.71 -0.47 4.33
CA GLU A 85 -3.58 -1.24 5.23
C GLU A 85 -2.77 -2.01 6.28
N SER A 86 -1.66 -2.66 5.87
CA SER A 86 -0.75 -3.36 6.80
C SER A 86 -0.07 -2.43 7.81
N LEU A 87 -0.03 -1.12 7.51
CA LEU A 87 0.43 -0.05 8.40
C LEU A 87 -0.70 0.58 9.22
N GLY A 88 -1.89 -0.04 9.23
CA GLY A 88 -3.06 0.40 9.99
C GLY A 88 -3.86 1.53 9.34
N LYS A 89 -3.60 1.84 8.06
CA LYS A 89 -4.37 2.82 7.28
C LYS A 89 -5.54 2.14 6.57
N THR A 90 -6.48 1.64 7.37
CA THR A 90 -7.63 0.87 6.89
C THR A 90 -8.64 1.76 6.16
N GLN A 91 -9.45 1.13 5.30
CA GLN A 91 -10.54 1.80 4.59
C GLN A 91 -11.53 2.50 5.54
N GLU A 92 -11.82 1.93 6.72
CA GLU A 92 -12.73 2.55 7.70
C GLU A 92 -12.20 3.90 8.20
N LYS A 93 -10.88 4.03 8.39
CA LYS A 93 -10.27 5.24 8.97
C LYS A 93 -9.83 6.26 7.93
N TYR A 94 -9.52 5.80 6.71
CA TYR A 94 -8.90 6.63 5.66
C TYR A 94 -9.68 6.60 4.34
N GLY A 95 -10.82 5.91 4.27
CA GLY A 95 -11.61 5.73 3.05
C GLY A 95 -12.02 7.04 2.41
N ASP A 96 -12.39 8.05 3.21
CA ASP A 96 -12.79 9.37 2.72
C ASP A 96 -11.65 10.10 1.97
N PHE A 97 -10.40 9.79 2.30
CA PHE A 97 -9.22 10.33 1.61
C PHE A 97 -8.72 9.42 0.49
N LEU A 98 -8.72 8.10 0.71
CA LEU A 98 -8.18 7.13 -0.24
C LEU A 98 -9.09 6.95 -1.47
N THR A 99 -10.41 7.04 -1.30
CA THR A 99 -11.38 6.89 -2.40
C THR A 99 -11.15 7.92 -3.51
N PRO A 100 -11.17 9.24 -3.25
CA PRO A 100 -10.92 10.23 -4.30
C PRO A 100 -9.50 10.13 -4.89
N LEU A 101 -8.52 9.70 -4.08
CA LEU A 101 -7.15 9.50 -4.55
C LEU A 101 -7.05 8.34 -5.54
N VAL A 102 -7.73 7.22 -5.26
CA VAL A 102 -7.84 6.06 -6.16
C VAL A 102 -8.55 6.44 -7.45
N GLU A 103 -9.69 7.14 -7.36
CA GLU A 103 -10.42 7.61 -8.55
C GLU A 103 -9.52 8.49 -9.44
N SER A 104 -8.71 9.36 -8.84
CA SER A 104 -7.79 10.24 -9.54
C SER A 104 -6.62 9.50 -10.22
N CYS A 105 -6.30 8.27 -9.79
CA CYS A 105 -5.29 7.43 -10.43
C CYS A 105 -5.80 6.74 -11.71
N LEU A 106 -7.13 6.65 -11.90
CA LEU A 106 -7.73 5.89 -12.99
C LEU A 106 -7.88 6.75 -14.26
N PRO A 107 -7.60 6.18 -15.45
CA PRO A 107 -7.87 6.85 -16.71
C PRO A 107 -9.35 7.19 -16.87
N GLU A 108 -9.64 8.29 -17.56
CA GLU A 108 -11.00 8.78 -17.77
C GLU A 108 -11.88 7.72 -18.47
N GLU A 109 -11.31 6.95 -19.40
CA GLU A 109 -12.05 5.90 -20.11
C GLU A 109 -12.55 4.80 -19.16
N VAL A 110 -11.79 4.49 -18.11
CA VAL A 110 -12.16 3.51 -17.08
C VAL A 110 -13.27 4.05 -16.21
N LEU A 111 -13.17 5.33 -15.80
CA LEU A 111 -14.21 6.00 -15.02
C LEU A 111 -15.54 6.08 -15.78
N ILE A 112 -15.50 6.46 -17.06
CA ILE A 112 -16.68 6.50 -17.94
C ILE A 112 -17.30 5.11 -18.09
N ALA A 113 -16.48 4.07 -18.33
CA ALA A 113 -16.97 2.70 -18.45
C ALA A 113 -17.63 2.22 -17.14
N TRP A 114 -17.03 2.58 -15.99
CA TRP A 114 -17.57 2.26 -14.68
C TRP A 114 -18.92 2.95 -14.42
N GLU A 115 -19.03 4.25 -14.70
CA GLU A 115 -20.27 5.00 -14.54
C GLU A 115 -21.40 4.44 -15.41
N ARG A 116 -21.11 4.15 -16.69
CA ARG A 116 -22.07 3.50 -17.60
C ARG A 116 -22.57 2.16 -17.03
N SER A 117 -21.68 1.34 -16.48
CA SER A 117 -22.06 0.07 -15.87
C SER A 117 -22.99 0.24 -14.67
N ARG A 118 -22.80 1.30 -13.86
CA ARG A 118 -23.67 1.62 -12.72
C ARG A 118 -25.07 2.02 -13.19
N SER A 119 -25.19 2.88 -14.20
CA SER A 119 -26.48 3.33 -14.74
C SER A 119 -27.30 2.19 -15.37
N THR A 120 -26.67 1.13 -15.86
CA THR A 120 -27.39 -0.04 -16.40
C THR A 120 -28.04 -0.91 -15.32
N LYS A 121 -27.54 -0.90 -14.08
CA LYS A 121 -28.12 -1.65 -12.96
C LYS A 121 -29.35 -0.96 -12.36
N THR A 122 -29.55 0.34 -12.62
CA THR A 122 -30.62 1.16 -12.04
C THR A 122 -31.87 1.27 -12.90
N LYS A 123 -31.92 0.70 -14.11
CA LYS A 123 -33.16 0.65 -14.88
C LYS A 123 -34.05 -0.47 -14.33
N PRO A 124 -35.20 -0.19 -13.69
CA PRO A 124 -36.16 -1.24 -13.40
C PRO A 124 -36.58 -1.84 -14.74
N LYS A 125 -36.57 -3.17 -14.82
CA LYS A 125 -37.26 -3.92 -15.88
C LYS A 125 -38.72 -3.51 -15.82
N ILE A 126 -39.10 -2.50 -16.60
CA ILE A 126 -40.50 -2.31 -16.97
C ILE A 126 -40.81 -3.58 -17.77
N ARG A 127 -41.56 -4.48 -17.14
CA ARG A 127 -42.18 -5.61 -17.82
C ARG A 127 -43.20 -5.00 -18.76
N ASP A 128 -42.91 -5.09 -20.05
CA ASP A 128 -43.92 -4.89 -21.08
C ASP A 128 -45.04 -5.92 -20.83
N LEU A 129 -46.23 -5.40 -20.52
CA LEU A 129 -47.52 -6.10 -20.61
C LEU A 129 -48.18 -5.66 -21.92
#